data_AF-A0A453QTZ2-F1
#
_entry.id   AF-A0A453QTZ2-F1
#
_cell.length_a   1.000
_cell.length_b   1.000
_cell.length_c   1.000
_cell.angle_alpha   90.00
_cell.angle_beta   90.00
_cell.angle_gamma   90.00
#
_symmetry.space_group_name_H-M   'P 1'
#
loop_
_entity.id
_entity.type
_entity.pdbx_description
1 polymer ?
#
loop_
_entity_poly.entity_id
_entity_poly.type
_entity_poly.pdbx_seq_one_letter_code
_entity_poly.pdbx_strand_id
1 'polypeptide(L)'
;KVLHAIGELRNDYIRLPSLETPTKIDCIGTIDGTHVRAGVTKDVEHSFRGRKAFTTQNVMAAVDSDLCFTYVLAGWEGSAHDATVLADALTHERGLQVPPGKSYLVDAGYGAKPGFLPPFRGVRYHLNEWGNNPVQNDKELFNLRHSSLRVTVERAFGSLKRRFKILDDAKPFFTFPTQVDMCC
;
A
#
# COMPACT_ATOMS: atom_id res chain seq x y z
N LYS A 1 31.88 -35.99 -1.81
CA LYS A 1 31.66 -35.29 -0.51
C LYS A 1 30.83 -33.99 -0.65
N VAL A 2 30.84 -33.28 -1.79
CA VAL A 2 29.99 -32.09 -2.02
C VAL A 2 28.54 -32.44 -2.43
N LEU A 3 28.34 -33.49 -3.24
CA LEU A 3 27.00 -33.94 -3.66
C LEU A 3 26.10 -34.45 -2.52
N HIS A 4 26.70 -35.00 -1.45
CA HIS A 4 25.93 -35.46 -0.27
C HIS A 4 25.43 -34.27 0.56
N ALA A 5 26.22 -33.20 0.68
CA ALA A 5 25.84 -31.98 1.39
C ALA A 5 24.70 -31.22 0.68
N ILE A 6 24.68 -31.22 -0.66
CA ILE A 6 23.58 -30.65 -1.45
C ILE A 6 22.30 -31.49 -1.32
N GLY A 7 22.44 -32.82 -1.19
CA GLY A 7 21.32 -33.73 -0.95
C GLY A 7 20.68 -33.58 0.43
N GLU A 8 21.47 -33.27 1.46
CA GLU A 8 20.97 -33.04 2.83
C GLU A 8 20.28 -31.67 2.98
N LEU A 9 20.79 -30.62 2.31
CA LEU A 9 20.17 -29.28 2.32
C LEU A 9 18.87 -29.16 1.51
N ARG A 10 18.54 -30.17 0.69
CA ARG A 10 17.29 -30.23 -0.09
C ARG A 10 16.06 -30.12 0.79
N ASN A 11 16.04 -30.78 1.95
CA ASN A 11 14.87 -30.80 2.82
C ASN A 11 14.74 -29.53 3.68
N ASP A 12 15.84 -28.81 3.88
CA ASP A 12 15.86 -27.57 4.68
C ASP A 12 15.53 -26.32 3.84
N TYR A 13 15.88 -26.33 2.54
CA TYR A 13 15.73 -25.17 1.64
C TYR A 13 14.72 -25.35 0.51
N ILE A 14 14.31 -26.58 0.18
CA ILE A 14 13.23 -26.87 -0.77
C ILE A 14 12.06 -27.46 0.02
N ARG A 15 11.31 -26.58 0.69
CA ARG A 15 9.98 -26.94 1.15
C ARG A 15 9.10 -27.14 -0.09
N LEU A 16 8.57 -28.34 -0.26
CA LEU A 16 7.39 -28.54 -1.11
C LEU A 16 6.35 -27.49 -0.70
N PRO A 17 5.62 -26.88 -1.65
CA PRO A 17 4.51 -26.00 -1.30
C PRO A 17 3.63 -26.76 -0.32
N SER A 18 3.48 -26.21 0.88
CA SER A 18 2.53 -26.71 1.85
C SER A 18 1.20 -26.94 1.15
N LEU A 19 0.67 -28.16 1.23
CA LEU A 19 -0.72 -28.44 0.79
C LEU A 19 -1.72 -27.74 1.71
N GLU A 20 -1.28 -27.26 2.88
CA GLU A 20 -2.06 -26.37 3.72
C GLU A 20 -1.95 -24.95 3.18
N THR A 21 -3.08 -24.41 2.73
CA THR A 21 -3.22 -22.99 2.42
C THR A 21 -2.85 -22.20 3.68
N PRO A 22 -1.83 -21.32 3.66
CA PRO A 22 -1.43 -20.55 4.84
C PRO A 22 -2.66 -19.83 5.43
N THR A 23 -2.87 -19.91 6.73
CA THR A 23 -4.01 -19.28 7.42
C THR A 23 -3.99 -17.75 7.28
N LYS A 24 -2.80 -17.17 7.04
CA LYS A 24 -2.56 -15.74 6.90
C LYS A 24 -1.68 -15.50 5.67
N ILE A 25 -1.96 -14.42 4.93
CA ILE A 25 -1.07 -13.95 3.86
C ILE A 25 0.23 -13.50 4.53
N ASP A 26 1.38 -14.04 4.12
CA ASP A 26 2.69 -13.61 4.65
C ASP A 26 3.08 -12.26 4.03
N CYS A 27 2.51 -11.18 4.59
CA CYS A 27 2.82 -9.81 4.23
C CYS A 27 3.37 -9.05 5.44
N ILE A 28 4.32 -8.13 5.19
CA ILE A 28 4.92 -7.28 6.23
C ILE A 28 4.12 -6.01 6.51
N GLY A 29 3.16 -5.70 5.65
CA GLY A 29 2.30 -4.53 5.81
C GLY A 29 1.41 -4.31 4.59
N THR A 30 0.79 -3.15 4.58
CA THR A 30 -0.11 -2.68 3.53
C THR A 30 0.31 -1.31 3.05
N ILE A 31 0.18 -1.05 1.76
CA ILE A 31 0.51 0.23 1.15
C ILE A 31 -0.76 0.83 0.57
N ASP A 32 -0.93 2.13 0.81
CA ASP A 32 -1.98 2.91 0.17
C ASP A 32 -1.55 4.34 -0.12
N GLY A 33 -2.25 4.94 -1.08
CA GLY A 33 -2.20 6.37 -1.34
C GLY A 33 -3.28 7.10 -0.54
N THR A 34 -2.98 8.30 -0.08
CA THR A 34 -3.98 9.22 0.46
C THR A 34 -3.82 10.61 -0.11
N HIS A 35 -4.95 11.26 -0.40
CA HIS A 35 -4.92 12.64 -0.88
C HIS A 35 -4.98 13.62 0.29
N VAL A 36 -3.99 14.51 0.34
CA VAL A 36 -3.91 15.66 1.25
C VAL A 36 -4.07 16.93 0.45
N ARG A 37 -4.73 17.94 0.99
CA ARG A 37 -4.93 19.22 0.29
C ARG A 37 -3.59 19.88 -0.01
N ALA A 38 -3.42 20.40 -1.22
CA ALA A 38 -2.18 21.04 -1.67
C ALA A 38 -2.42 22.50 -2.03
N GLY A 39 -1.72 23.41 -1.36
CA GLY A 39 -1.68 24.84 -1.70
C GLY A 39 -0.58 25.10 -2.72
N VAL A 40 -0.94 25.09 -4.01
CA VAL A 40 -0.01 25.28 -5.13
C VAL A 40 -0.34 26.54 -5.93
N THR A 41 0.62 27.00 -6.73
CA THR A 41 0.45 28.16 -7.63
C THR A 41 -0.35 27.77 -8.88
N LYS A 42 -0.95 28.78 -9.55
CA LYS A 42 -1.88 28.55 -10.67
C LYS A 42 -1.25 27.86 -11.88
N ASP A 43 0.04 28.07 -12.10
CA ASP A 43 0.82 27.50 -13.20
C ASP A 43 0.94 25.97 -13.11
N VAL A 44 0.97 25.41 -11.91
CA VAL A 44 1.03 23.94 -11.68
C VAL A 44 -0.31 23.34 -11.25
N GLU A 45 -1.33 24.16 -10.98
CA GLU A 45 -2.62 23.75 -10.41
C GLU A 45 -3.28 22.60 -11.17
N HIS A 46 -3.15 22.57 -12.50
CA HIS A 46 -3.72 21.54 -13.36
C HIS A 46 -3.25 20.14 -12.98
N SER A 47 -1.95 19.95 -12.72
CA SER A 47 -1.40 18.64 -12.35
C SER A 47 -1.86 18.19 -10.96
N PHE A 48 -2.20 19.13 -10.06
CA PHE A 48 -2.66 18.82 -8.71
C PHE A 48 -4.19 18.62 -8.60
N ARG A 49 -4.94 18.91 -9.68
CA ARG A 49 -6.37 18.63 -9.76
C ARG A 49 -6.61 17.16 -10.09
N GLY A 50 -6.95 16.40 -9.05
CA GLY A 50 -7.41 15.02 -9.18
C GLY A 50 -8.94 14.93 -9.21
N ARG A 51 -9.46 13.85 -8.60
CA ARG A 51 -10.91 13.59 -8.49
C ARG A 51 -11.65 14.52 -7.52
N LYS A 52 -10.93 15.27 -6.67
CA LYS A 52 -11.53 16.20 -5.70
C LYS A 52 -11.72 17.58 -6.33
N ALA A 53 -12.68 18.35 -5.79
CA ALA A 53 -12.96 19.72 -6.22
C ALA A 53 -11.84 20.74 -5.92
N PHE A 54 -10.76 20.30 -5.27
CA PHE A 54 -9.61 21.10 -4.89
C PHE A 54 -8.31 20.38 -5.23
N THR A 55 -7.22 21.13 -5.32
CA THR A 55 -5.88 20.59 -5.51
C THR A 55 -5.43 19.73 -4.34
N THR A 56 -4.82 18.60 -4.66
CA THR A 56 -4.30 17.66 -3.67
C THR A 56 -2.91 17.21 -4.05
N GLN A 57 -2.15 16.75 -3.07
CA GLN A 57 -0.96 15.93 -3.26
C GLN A 57 -1.31 14.47 -2.92
N ASN A 58 -0.71 13.54 -3.66
CA ASN A 58 -0.75 12.13 -3.33
C ASN A 58 0.35 11.84 -2.31
N VAL A 59 -0.02 11.27 -1.16
CA VAL A 59 0.88 10.81 -0.12
C VAL A 59 0.74 9.30 -0.03
N MET A 60 1.77 8.58 -0.46
CA MET A 60 1.82 7.13 -0.36
C MET A 60 2.48 6.73 0.96
N ALA A 61 1.92 5.74 1.65
CA ALA A 61 2.57 5.20 2.84
C ALA A 61 2.49 3.68 2.92
N ALA A 62 3.49 3.09 3.55
CA ALA A 62 3.50 1.70 3.98
C ALA A 62 3.21 1.63 5.48
N VAL A 63 2.27 0.78 5.87
CA VAL A 63 1.82 0.61 7.26
C VAL A 63 1.91 -0.86 7.64
N ASP A 64 2.55 -1.16 8.76
CA ASP A 64 2.65 -2.53 9.29
C ASP A 64 1.38 -2.97 10.05
N SER A 65 1.40 -4.18 10.60
CA SER A 65 0.24 -4.72 11.35
C SER A 65 -0.07 -3.98 12.65
N ASP A 66 0.87 -3.22 13.19
CA ASP A 66 0.73 -2.48 14.45
C ASP A 66 0.24 -1.03 14.21
N LEU A 67 -0.18 -0.72 12.98
CA LEU A 67 -0.62 0.60 12.53
C LEU A 67 0.50 1.64 12.52
N CYS A 68 1.77 1.20 12.50
CA CYS A 68 2.92 2.08 12.40
C CYS A 68 3.24 2.36 10.92
N PHE A 69 3.45 3.64 10.61
CA PHE A 69 3.97 4.05 9.31
C PHE A 69 5.44 3.67 9.22
N THR A 70 5.77 2.77 8.29
CA THR A 70 7.13 2.26 8.07
C THR A 70 7.82 2.95 6.90
N TYR A 71 7.04 3.62 6.04
CA TYR A 71 7.52 4.45 4.95
C TYR A 71 6.45 5.47 4.57
N VAL A 72 6.85 6.69 4.25
CA VAL A 72 5.97 7.75 3.72
C VAL A 72 6.68 8.46 2.57
N LEU A 73 5.96 8.67 1.47
CA LEU A 73 6.39 9.49 0.35
C LEU A 73 5.28 10.50 0.04
N ALA A 74 5.58 11.78 0.27
CA ALA A 74 4.71 12.91 -0.02
C ALA A 74 5.25 13.74 -1.21
N GLY A 75 4.46 14.71 -1.67
CA GLY A 75 4.89 15.67 -2.68
C GLY A 75 4.53 15.33 -4.13
N TRP A 76 3.92 14.17 -4.37
CA TRP A 76 3.41 13.82 -5.69
C TRP A 76 2.13 14.59 -6.03
N GLU A 77 1.92 14.90 -7.30
CA GLU A 77 0.73 15.64 -7.72
C GLU A 77 -0.54 14.80 -7.49
N GLY A 78 -1.66 15.46 -7.19
CA GLY A 78 -2.93 14.79 -6.93
C GLY A 78 -3.53 14.05 -8.12
N SER A 79 -3.01 14.23 -9.33
CA SER A 79 -3.37 13.44 -10.51
C SER A 79 -2.44 12.24 -10.74
N ALA A 80 -1.32 12.16 -10.03
CA ALA A 80 -0.34 11.09 -10.21
C ALA A 80 -0.95 9.73 -9.88
N HIS A 81 -0.69 8.75 -10.75
CA HIS A 81 -1.12 7.38 -10.52
C HIS A 81 -0.32 6.76 -9.39
N ASP A 82 -1.00 6.00 -8.53
CA ASP A 82 -0.41 5.26 -7.41
C ASP A 82 0.77 4.38 -7.84
N ALA A 83 0.69 3.74 -9.02
CA ALA A 83 1.78 2.96 -9.58
C ALA A 83 3.04 3.81 -9.87
N THR A 84 2.88 5.05 -10.31
CA THR A 84 3.97 6.01 -10.56
C THR A 84 4.63 6.41 -9.24
N VAL A 85 3.82 6.77 -8.24
CA VAL A 85 4.32 7.13 -6.90
C VAL A 85 5.08 5.96 -6.27
N LEU A 86 4.59 4.72 -6.43
CA LEU A 86 5.31 3.54 -5.96
C LEU A 86 6.60 3.28 -6.73
N ALA A 87 6.63 3.51 -8.04
CA ALA A 87 7.85 3.35 -8.83
C ALA A 87 8.95 4.30 -8.33
N ASP A 88 8.59 5.54 -8.07
CA ASP A 88 9.49 6.54 -7.51
C ASP A 88 9.96 6.19 -6.09
N ALA A 89 9.06 5.72 -5.23
CA ALA A 89 9.41 5.26 -3.90
C ALA A 89 10.47 4.15 -3.89
N LEU A 90 10.52 3.33 -4.94
CA LEU A 90 11.48 2.23 -5.07
C LEU A 90 12.85 2.70 -5.59
N THR A 91 12.93 3.85 -6.26
CA THR A 91 14.18 4.36 -6.87
C THR A 91 14.98 5.29 -5.96
N HIS A 92 14.40 5.73 -4.84
CA HIS A 92 15.08 6.60 -3.87
C HIS A 92 16.24 5.88 -3.16
N GLU A 93 17.30 6.61 -2.81
CA GLU A 93 18.45 6.09 -2.04
C GLU A 93 18.02 5.54 -0.66
N ARG A 94 17.04 6.19 -0.03
CA ARG A 94 16.33 5.72 1.17
C ARG A 94 14.90 5.28 0.84
N GLY A 95 14.72 4.70 -0.34
CA GLY A 95 13.44 4.27 -0.86
C GLY A 95 12.86 3.08 -0.11
N LEU A 96 11.60 2.79 -0.40
CA LEU A 96 10.87 1.67 0.15
C LEU A 96 11.62 0.35 -0.14
N GLN A 97 11.99 -0.37 0.91
CA GLN A 97 12.66 -1.66 0.78
C GLN A 97 11.68 -2.80 1.02
N VAL A 98 11.74 -3.83 0.16
CA VAL A 98 11.03 -5.08 0.38
C VAL A 98 12.04 -6.16 0.73
N PRO A 99 12.05 -6.68 1.98
CA PRO A 99 12.94 -7.76 2.37
C PRO A 99 12.74 -9.01 1.49
N PRO A 100 13.81 -9.79 1.23
CA PRO A 100 13.70 -11.03 0.46
C PRO A 100 12.63 -11.98 1.03
N GLY A 101 11.77 -12.47 0.14
CA GLY A 101 10.68 -13.38 0.51
C GLY A 101 9.49 -12.72 1.22
N LYS A 102 9.49 -11.39 1.40
CA LYS A 102 8.37 -10.63 1.96
C LYS A 102 7.59 -9.88 0.89
N SER A 103 6.41 -9.41 1.26
CA SER A 103 5.53 -8.65 0.36
C SER A 103 4.67 -7.65 1.12
N TYR A 104 4.29 -6.56 0.45
CA TYR A 104 3.24 -5.64 0.88
C TYR A 104 1.94 -5.95 0.14
N LEU A 105 0.80 -5.79 0.82
CA LEU A 105 -0.49 -5.74 0.14
C LEU A 105 -0.70 -4.34 -0.43
N VAL A 106 -1.11 -4.27 -1.69
CA VAL A 106 -1.36 -3.01 -2.40
C VAL A 106 -2.78 -2.99 -2.96
N ASP A 107 -3.29 -1.81 -3.30
CA ASP A 107 -4.53 -1.69 -4.04
C ASP A 107 -4.38 -2.19 -5.49
N ALA A 108 -5.50 -2.49 -6.15
CA ALA A 108 -5.55 -2.93 -7.54
C ALA A 108 -4.91 -1.93 -8.52
N GLY A 109 -4.81 -0.65 -8.15
CA GLY A 109 -4.17 0.41 -8.93
C GLY A 109 -2.64 0.29 -9.08
N TYR A 110 -1.96 -0.46 -8.22
CA TYR A 110 -0.49 -0.54 -8.22
C TYR A 110 0.09 -1.59 -9.18
N GLY A 111 -0.74 -2.56 -9.61
CA GLY A 111 -0.31 -3.69 -10.43
C GLY A 111 0.48 -4.75 -9.65
N ALA A 112 0.50 -5.97 -10.18
CA ALA A 112 1.21 -7.10 -9.56
C ALA A 112 2.68 -7.08 -9.94
N LYS A 113 3.58 -7.17 -8.95
CA LYS A 113 5.03 -7.29 -9.14
C LYS A 113 5.67 -7.93 -7.91
N PRO A 114 6.89 -8.49 -8.00
CA PRO A 114 7.56 -9.09 -6.85
C PRO A 114 7.59 -8.12 -5.66
N GLY A 115 7.16 -8.59 -4.49
CA GLY A 115 7.08 -7.79 -3.28
C GLY A 115 5.79 -6.97 -3.11
N PHE A 116 4.89 -6.95 -4.09
CA PHE A 116 3.64 -6.16 -4.05
C PHE A 116 2.46 -6.97 -4.57
N LEU A 117 1.51 -7.23 -3.68
CA LEU A 117 0.39 -8.15 -3.91
C LEU A 117 -0.94 -7.38 -4.01
N PRO A 118 -1.43 -7.09 -5.22
CA PRO A 118 -2.78 -6.56 -5.41
C PRO A 118 -3.84 -7.66 -5.23
N PRO A 119 -5.12 -7.30 -5.04
CA PRO A 119 -6.20 -8.27 -5.07
C PRO A 119 -6.37 -8.89 -6.46
N PHE A 120 -6.99 -10.08 -6.53
CA PHE A 120 -7.43 -10.67 -7.79
C PHE A 120 -8.55 -9.82 -8.39
N ARG A 121 -8.34 -9.35 -9.62
CA ARG A 121 -9.35 -8.60 -10.38
C ARG A 121 -10.47 -9.50 -10.87
N GLY A 122 -11.69 -8.95 -10.96
CA GLY A 122 -12.88 -9.70 -11.42
C GLY A 122 -13.36 -10.76 -10.42
N VAL A 123 -12.88 -10.70 -9.18
CA VAL A 123 -13.27 -11.56 -8.06
C VAL A 123 -13.80 -10.66 -6.96
N ARG A 124 -14.85 -11.12 -6.26
CA ARG A 124 -15.45 -10.45 -5.09
C ARG A 124 -14.36 -9.99 -4.11
N TYR A 125 -14.50 -8.79 -3.54
CA TYR A 125 -13.42 -8.16 -2.75
C TYR A 125 -13.92 -7.36 -1.55
N HIS A 126 -15.02 -6.62 -1.68
CA HIS A 126 -15.48 -5.73 -0.63
C HIS A 126 -16.08 -6.53 0.53
N LEU A 127 -15.74 -6.17 1.78
CA LEU A 127 -16.20 -6.88 2.98
C LEU A 127 -17.73 -7.01 3.06
N ASN A 128 -18.46 -6.05 2.49
CA ASN A 128 -19.92 -6.02 2.48
C ASN A 128 -20.55 -7.11 1.57
N GLU A 129 -19.77 -7.71 0.68
CA GLU A 129 -20.24 -8.71 -0.28
C GLU A 129 -20.28 -10.14 0.31
N TRP A 130 -19.75 -10.34 1.54
CA TRP A 130 -19.54 -11.67 2.12
C TRP A 130 -20.64 -12.15 3.07
N GLY A 131 -21.53 -11.26 3.55
CA GLY A 131 -22.58 -11.52 4.56
C GLY A 131 -23.01 -12.99 4.74
N ASN A 132 -24.04 -13.43 4.01
CA ASN A 132 -24.49 -14.84 4.00
C ASN A 132 -23.89 -15.64 2.82
N ASN A 133 -22.96 -15.06 2.07
CA ASN A 133 -22.43 -15.66 0.85
C ASN A 133 -21.03 -16.22 1.14
N PRO A 134 -20.89 -17.54 1.38
CA PRO A 134 -19.61 -18.13 1.72
C PRO A 134 -18.59 -17.96 0.59
N VAL A 135 -17.31 -18.07 0.94
CA VAL A 135 -16.20 -18.09 0.00
C VAL A 135 -16.34 -19.30 -0.93
N GLN A 136 -16.22 -19.09 -2.23
CA GLN A 136 -16.44 -20.11 -3.25
C GLN A 136 -15.14 -20.70 -3.82
N ASN A 137 -14.04 -19.97 -3.76
CA ASN A 137 -12.76 -20.39 -4.36
C ASN A 137 -11.56 -19.71 -3.68
N ASP A 138 -10.35 -20.17 -3.99
CA ASP A 138 -9.10 -19.68 -3.39
C ASP A 138 -8.84 -18.20 -3.68
N LYS A 139 -9.26 -17.69 -4.84
CA LYS A 139 -9.10 -16.27 -5.17
C LYS A 139 -10.01 -15.39 -4.32
N GLU A 140 -11.23 -15.86 -4.06
CA GLU A 140 -12.16 -15.22 -3.13
C GLU A 140 -11.61 -15.24 -1.70
N LEU A 141 -11.05 -16.37 -1.26
CA LEU A 141 -10.40 -16.47 0.05
C LEU A 141 -9.26 -15.47 0.19
N PHE A 142 -8.42 -15.36 -0.85
CA PHE A 142 -7.33 -14.39 -0.90
C PHE A 142 -7.87 -12.96 -0.82
N ASN A 143 -8.85 -12.60 -1.65
CA ASN A 143 -9.43 -11.25 -1.67
C ASN A 143 -10.10 -10.88 -0.35
N LEU A 144 -10.81 -11.80 0.29
CA LEU A 144 -11.40 -11.59 1.62
C LEU A 144 -10.32 -11.26 2.66
N ARG A 145 -9.23 -12.04 2.69
CA ARG A 145 -8.10 -11.82 3.60
C ARG A 145 -7.34 -10.54 3.29
N HIS A 146 -7.11 -10.26 2.01
CA HIS A 146 -6.47 -9.04 1.52
C HIS A 146 -7.25 -7.80 1.98
N SER A 147 -8.56 -7.79 1.72
CA SER A 147 -9.49 -6.74 2.12
C SER A 147 -9.51 -6.52 3.64
N SER A 148 -9.53 -7.61 4.43
CA SER A 148 -9.45 -7.53 5.90
C SER A 148 -8.15 -6.90 6.41
N LEU A 149 -7.01 -7.20 5.79
CA LEU A 149 -5.71 -6.64 6.17
C LEU A 149 -5.55 -5.19 5.71
N ARG A 150 -6.11 -4.84 4.56
CA ARG A 150 -6.13 -3.48 3.99
C ARG A 150 -6.81 -2.45 4.87
N VAL A 151 -7.76 -2.86 5.72
CA VAL A 151 -8.37 -1.99 6.74
C VAL A 151 -7.31 -1.37 7.68
N THR A 152 -6.15 -2.00 7.86
CA THR A 152 -5.06 -1.48 8.70
C THR A 152 -4.53 -0.13 8.20
N VAL A 153 -4.17 -0.01 6.92
CA VAL A 153 -3.67 1.27 6.36
C VAL A 153 -4.76 2.34 6.32
N GLU A 154 -6.00 1.97 6.02
CA GLU A 154 -7.14 2.90 6.05
C GLU A 154 -7.38 3.45 7.46
N ARG A 155 -7.29 2.59 8.49
CA ARG A 155 -7.38 2.98 9.90
C ARG A 155 -6.22 3.87 10.33
N ALA A 156 -5.00 3.57 9.89
CA ALA A 156 -3.82 4.39 10.19
C ALA A 156 -3.98 5.80 9.62
N PHE A 157 -4.35 5.94 8.35
CA PHE A 157 -4.65 7.23 7.73
C PHE A 157 -5.83 7.94 8.40
N GLY A 158 -6.91 7.22 8.71
CA GLY A 158 -8.07 7.77 9.41
C GLY A 158 -7.72 8.32 10.80
N SER A 159 -6.86 7.61 11.55
CA SER A 159 -6.34 8.07 12.85
C SER A 159 -5.48 9.32 12.69
N LEU A 160 -4.55 9.31 11.72
CA LEU A 160 -3.65 10.43 11.44
C LEU A 160 -4.42 11.71 11.09
N LYS A 161 -5.36 11.63 10.14
CA LYS A 161 -6.17 12.79 9.70
C LYS A 161 -7.14 13.28 10.77
N ARG A 162 -7.61 12.40 11.66
CA ARG A 162 -8.43 12.81 12.82
C ARG A 162 -7.62 13.62 13.81
N ARG A 163 -6.37 13.22 14.08
CA ARG A 163 -5.46 13.90 15.01
C ARG A 163 -4.93 15.21 14.43
N PHE A 164 -4.57 15.21 13.15
CA PHE A 164 -3.99 16.36 12.45
C PHE A 164 -4.92 16.83 11.34
N LYS A 165 -5.90 17.67 11.71
CA LYS A 165 -6.91 18.19 10.78
C LYS A 165 -6.35 19.00 9.61
N ILE A 166 -5.10 19.44 9.71
CA ILE A 166 -4.38 20.06 8.61
C ILE A 166 -4.22 19.14 7.39
N LEU A 167 -4.21 17.81 7.60
CA LEU A 167 -4.06 16.81 6.54
C LEU A 167 -5.39 16.43 5.87
N ASP A 168 -6.52 16.96 6.34
CA ASP A 168 -7.86 16.56 5.92
C ASP A 168 -8.55 17.68 5.13
N ASP A 169 -8.89 18.78 5.82
CA ASP A 169 -9.81 19.80 5.27
C ASP A 169 -9.31 21.24 5.39
N ALA A 170 -8.26 21.48 6.19
CA ALA A 170 -7.71 22.82 6.34
C ALA A 170 -7.16 23.32 5.01
N LYS A 171 -7.55 24.54 4.61
CA LYS A 171 -6.87 25.24 3.51
C LYS A 171 -5.43 25.50 3.98
N PRO A 172 -4.40 24.93 3.32
CA PRO A 172 -3.05 25.10 3.80
C PRO A 172 -2.63 26.57 3.63
N PHE A 173 -2.14 27.15 4.73
CA PHE A 173 -1.55 28.50 4.75
C PHE A 173 -0.06 28.48 4.37
N PHE A 174 0.55 27.29 4.38
CA PHE A 174 1.96 27.08 4.13
C PHE A 174 2.23 26.91 2.64
N THR A 175 3.48 27.14 2.22
CA THR A 175 3.91 26.83 0.86
C THR A 175 3.85 25.32 0.60
N PHE A 176 3.75 24.90 -0.66
CA PHE A 176 3.71 23.48 -0.99
C PHE A 176 4.90 22.68 -0.43
N PRO A 177 6.17 23.13 -0.55
CA PRO A 177 7.30 22.44 0.07
C PRO A 177 7.13 22.20 1.58
N THR A 178 6.69 23.22 2.32
CA THR A 178 6.40 23.08 3.75
C THR A 178 5.27 22.08 4.04
N GLN A 179 4.26 21.99 3.16
CA GLN A 179 3.20 20.99 3.31
C GLN A 179 3.70 19.56 3.07
N VAL A 180 4.66 19.37 2.17
CA VAL A 180 5.31 18.08 1.93
C VAL A 180 6.09 17.67 3.17
N ASP A 181 6.89 18.58 3.74
CA ASP A 181 7.66 18.33 4.97
C ASP A 181 6.76 17.98 6.16
N MET A 182 5.55 18.54 6.25
CA MET A 182 4.59 18.20 7.31
C MET A 182 4.00 16.79 7.19
N CYS A 183 4.10 16.16 6.01
CA CYS A 183 3.58 14.81 5.77
C CYS A 183 4.61 13.72 6.08
N CYS A 184 5.90 14.07 6.16
CA CYS A 184 7.03 13.15 6.36
C CYS A 184 7.58 13.23 7.79
#